data_AF-A0A7Y4IHZ1-F1
#
_entry.id   AF-A0A7Y4IHZ1-F1
#
_cell.length_a   1.000
_cell.length_b   1.000
_cell.length_c   1.000
_cell.angle_alpha   90.00
_cell.angle_beta   90.00
_cell.angle_gamma   90.00
#
_symmetry.space_group_name_H-M   'P 1'
#
loop_
_entity.id
_entity.type
_entity.pdbx_description
1 polymer ?
#
loop_
_entity_poly.entity_id
_entity_poly.type
_entity_poly.pdbx_seq_one_letter_code
_entity_poly.pdbx_strand_id
1 'polypeptide(L)'
;MTMATAKRPTLKRAVNPMPANVRAALVQRGLMDAYKARPPYQQNDYLGWIARAKLEPTRQKRLDQMLDELAGGTKYMNMAWSGGRK
;
A
#
# COMPACT_ATOMS: atom_id res chain seq x y z
N MET A 1 12.26 9.10 25.61
CA MET A 1 11.51 8.43 24.53
C MET A 1 11.86 9.09 23.20
N THR A 2 12.68 8.44 22.37
CA THR A 2 13.11 8.99 21.08
C THR A 2 11.97 8.88 20.06
N MET A 3 11.38 10.02 19.71
CA MET A 3 10.45 10.12 18.59
C MET A 3 11.26 9.96 17.29
N ALA A 4 11.14 8.80 16.63
CA ALA A 4 11.66 8.63 15.29
C ALA A 4 10.90 9.59 14.36
N THR A 5 11.58 10.64 13.87
CA THR A 5 11.02 11.55 12.87
C THR A 5 10.74 10.76 11.59
N ALA A 6 9.47 10.47 11.32
CA ALA A 6 9.07 9.87 10.07
C ALA A 6 9.35 10.90 8.96
N LYS A 7 10.38 10.63 8.13
CA LYS A 7 10.73 11.43 6.96
C LYS A 7 9.46 11.65 6.14
N ARG A 8 8.96 12.90 6.09
CA ARG A 8 7.79 13.24 5.28
C ARG A 8 8.07 12.85 3.84
N PRO A 9 7.23 12.02 3.22
CA PRO A 9 7.48 11.59 1.87
C PRO A 9 7.41 12.80 0.93
N THR A 10 8.48 13.06 0.19
CA THR A 10 8.56 14.12 -0.81
C THR A 10 7.77 13.72 -2.06
N LEU A 11 6.46 13.56 -1.91
CA LEU A 11 5.57 13.28 -3.03
C LEU A 11 5.21 14.60 -3.71
N LYS A 12 5.39 14.66 -5.03
CA LYS A 12 4.87 15.76 -5.87
C LYS A 12 3.35 15.69 -6.05
N ARG A 13 2.74 14.52 -5.77
CA ARG A 13 1.31 14.25 -5.92
C ARG A 13 0.60 14.30 -4.57
N ALA A 14 -0.68 14.67 -4.60
CA ALA A 14 -1.55 14.61 -3.43
C ALA A 14 -1.53 13.21 -2.79
N VAL A 15 -1.50 13.18 -1.47
CA VAL A 15 -1.54 11.94 -0.68
C VAL A 15 -2.98 11.46 -0.59
N ASN A 16 -3.22 10.22 -1.01
CA ASN A 16 -4.51 9.56 -0.89
C ASN A 16 -4.69 9.10 0.56
N PRO A 17 -5.84 9.38 1.20
CA PRO A 17 -6.13 8.85 2.52
C PRO A 17 -6.27 7.33 2.45
N MET A 18 -5.87 6.64 3.52
CA MET A 18 -6.06 5.19 3.62
C MET A 18 -7.53 4.87 3.87
N PRO A 19 -8.22 4.14 2.97
CA PRO A 19 -9.59 3.70 3.21
C PRO A 19 -9.67 2.74 4.39
N ALA A 20 -10.79 2.76 5.13
CA ALA A 20 -10.98 1.94 6.32
C ALA A 20 -10.89 0.43 6.03
N ASN A 21 -11.48 -0.03 4.91
CA ASN A 21 -11.43 -1.43 4.47
C ASN A 21 -9.98 -1.89 4.17
N VAL A 22 -9.16 -1.02 3.58
CA VAL A 22 -7.74 -1.31 3.33
C VAL A 22 -6.99 -1.48 4.64
N ARG A 23 -7.19 -0.56 5.61
CA ARG A 23 -6.58 -0.66 6.93
C ARG A 23 -6.97 -1.94 7.65
N ALA A 24 -8.27 -2.27 7.67
CA ALA A 24 -8.78 -3.47 8.31
C ALA A 24 -8.15 -4.73 7.71
N ALA A 25 -8.09 -4.83 6.37
CA ALA A 25 -7.50 -5.98 5.69
C ALA A 25 -5.98 -6.10 5.94
N LEU A 26 -5.24 -4.99 5.95
CA LEU A 26 -3.81 -4.97 6.29
C LEU A 26 -3.55 -5.46 7.72
N VAL A 27 -4.37 -5.02 8.68
CA VAL A 27 -4.26 -5.46 10.08
C VAL A 27 -4.62 -6.94 10.21
N GLN A 28 -5.75 -7.35 9.61
CA GLN A 28 -6.23 -8.73 9.67
C GLN A 28 -5.22 -9.74 9.08
N ARG A 29 -4.51 -9.35 8.01
CA ARG A 29 -3.49 -10.21 7.37
C ARG A 29 -2.06 -9.98 7.90
N GLY A 30 -1.86 -9.08 8.88
CA GLY A 30 -0.52 -8.77 9.40
C GLY A 30 0.42 -8.09 8.40
N LEU A 31 -0.11 -7.45 7.36
CA LEU A 31 0.64 -6.87 6.24
C LEU A 31 0.98 -5.38 6.41
N MET A 32 0.66 -4.79 7.57
CA MET A 32 0.87 -3.36 7.83
C MET A 32 2.36 -2.97 7.70
N ASP A 33 3.29 -3.82 8.17
CA ASP A 33 4.72 -3.51 8.09
C ASP A 33 5.25 -3.68 6.66
N ALA A 34 4.80 -4.71 5.93
CA ALA A 34 5.09 -4.87 4.51
C ALA A 34 4.59 -3.67 3.67
N TYR A 35 3.42 -3.13 4.01
CA TYR A 35 2.88 -1.91 3.41
C TYR A 35 3.76 -0.69 3.73
N LYS A 36 4.12 -0.48 5.00
CA LYS A 36 4.97 0.65 5.43
C LYS A 36 6.38 0.60 4.84
N ALA A 37 6.91 -0.60 4.59
CA ALA A 37 8.21 -0.81 3.96
C ALA A 37 8.22 -0.39 2.47
N ARG A 38 7.04 -0.28 1.83
CA ARG A 38 6.99 0.18 0.43
C ARG A 38 7.40 1.65 0.31
N PRO A 39 8.03 2.04 -0.81
CA PRO A 39 8.28 3.45 -1.09
C PRO A 39 6.98 4.28 -1.02
N PRO A 40 7.02 5.53 -0.57
CA PRO A 40 5.81 6.33 -0.38
C PRO A 40 4.93 6.50 -1.62
N TYR A 41 5.52 6.49 -2.81
CA TYR A 41 4.75 6.57 -4.06
C TYR A 41 3.94 5.29 -4.29
N GLN A 42 4.48 4.11 -3.96
CA GLN A 42 3.75 2.84 -4.07
C GLN A 42 2.60 2.78 -3.07
N GLN A 43 2.84 3.21 -1.83
CA GLN A 43 1.79 3.34 -0.82
C GLN A 43 0.66 4.23 -1.34
N ASN A 44 1.01 5.41 -1.87
CA ASN A 44 0.04 6.38 -2.39
C ASN A 44 -0.73 5.86 -3.61
N ASP A 45 -0.03 5.19 -4.52
CA ASP A 45 -0.59 4.67 -5.77
C ASP A 45 -1.56 3.51 -5.49
N TYR A 46 -1.26 2.59 -4.56
CA TYR A 46 -2.21 1.56 -4.13
C TYR A 46 -3.51 2.17 -3.61
N LEU A 47 -3.41 3.13 -2.67
CA LEU A 47 -4.58 3.75 -2.07
C LEU A 47 -5.41 4.49 -3.13
N GLY A 48 -4.75 5.26 -3.99
CA GLY A 48 -5.43 5.97 -5.06
C GLY A 48 -6.03 5.04 -6.12
N TRP A 49 -5.39 3.92 -6.42
CA TRP A 49 -5.89 2.93 -7.38
C TRP A 49 -7.11 2.17 -6.84
N ILE A 50 -7.09 1.77 -5.57
CA ILE A 50 -8.25 1.13 -4.91
C ILE A 50 -9.41 2.13 -4.82
N ALA A 51 -9.16 3.35 -4.33
CA ALA A 51 -10.19 4.38 -4.17
C ALA A 51 -10.86 4.80 -5.49
N ARG A 52 -10.13 4.78 -6.61
CA ARG A 52 -10.65 5.12 -7.95
C ARG A 52 -11.65 4.10 -8.51
N ALA A 53 -11.73 2.89 -7.99
CA ALA A 53 -12.73 1.93 -8.44
C ALA A 53 -14.13 2.33 -7.96
N LYS A 54 -15.08 2.45 -8.90
CA LYS A 54 -16.47 2.88 -8.62
C LYS A 54 -17.34 1.76 -8.06
N LEU A 55 -17.07 0.52 -8.46
CA LEU A 55 -17.86 -0.66 -8.09
C LEU A 55 -17.17 -1.42 -6.95
N GLU A 56 -17.95 -1.87 -5.96
CA GLU A 56 -17.47 -2.66 -4.82
C GLU A 56 -16.67 -3.91 -5.26
N PRO A 57 -17.13 -4.73 -6.23
CA PRO A 57 -16.36 -5.90 -6.65
C PRO A 57 -14.99 -5.52 -7.24
N THR A 58 -14.89 -4.38 -7.92
CA THR A 58 -13.61 -3.90 -8.45
C THR A 58 -12.72 -3.37 -7.35
N ARG A 59 -13.26 -2.66 -6.35
CA ARG A 59 -12.51 -2.23 -5.17
C ARG A 59 -11.93 -3.44 -4.44
N GLN A 60 -12.74 -4.47 -4.23
CA GLN A 60 -12.33 -5.70 -3.56
C GLN A 60 -11.21 -6.43 -4.34
N LYS A 61 -11.38 -6.63 -5.66
CA LYS A 61 -10.33 -7.24 -6.50
C LYS A 61 -8.99 -6.50 -6.43
N ARG A 62 -9.01 -5.16 -6.43
CA ARG A 62 -7.79 -4.34 -6.32
C ARG A 62 -7.16 -4.45 -4.93
N LEU A 63 -7.98 -4.50 -3.89
CA LEU A 63 -7.51 -4.72 -2.53
C LEU A 63 -6.85 -6.09 -2.40
N ASP A 64 -7.50 -7.16 -2.87
CA ASP A 64 -6.94 -8.51 -2.82
C ASP A 64 -5.61 -8.59 -3.57
N GLN A 65 -5.53 -7.99 -4.77
CA GLN A 65 -4.26 -7.91 -5.50
C GLN A 65 -3.16 -7.20 -4.69
N MET A 66 -3.45 -6.05 -4.07
CA MET A 66 -2.47 -5.37 -3.23
C MET A 66 -1.99 -6.28 -2.10
N LEU A 67 -2.90 -6.99 -1.42
CA LEU A 67 -2.56 -7.86 -0.30
C LEU A 67 -1.68 -9.03 -0.73
N ASP A 68 -1.97 -9.64 -1.88
CA ASP A 68 -1.18 -10.74 -2.43
C ASP A 68 0.23 -10.27 -2.84
N GLU A 69 0.34 -9.08 -3.43
CA GLU A 69 1.63 -8.48 -3.80
C GLU A 69 2.45 -8.09 -2.56
N LEU A 70 1.81 -7.64 -1.48
CA LEU A 70 2.45 -7.36 -0.21
C LEU A 70 2.93 -8.64 0.48
N ALA A 71 2.10 -9.68 0.51
CA ALA A 71 2.43 -10.98 1.09
C ALA A 71 3.56 -11.67 0.33
N GLY A 72 3.52 -11.63 -1.01
CA GLY A 72 4.56 -12.21 -1.85
C GLY A 72 5.85 -11.39 -1.89
N GLY A 73 5.81 -10.10 -1.54
CA GLY A 73 6.99 -9.24 -1.39
C GLY A 73 7.81 -8.99 -2.67
N THR A 74 7.39 -9.52 -3.81
CA THR A 74 8.15 -9.53 -5.07
C THR A 74 7.48 -8.75 -6.19
N LYS A 75 6.30 -8.18 -5.92
CA LYS A 75 5.48 -7.48 -6.92
C LYS A 75 4.98 -6.14 -6.41
N TYR A 76 4.65 -5.29 -7.37
CA TYR A 76 3.96 -4.01 -7.21
C TYR A 76 3.18 -3.71 -8.50
N MET A 77 1.86 -3.58 -8.43
CA MET A 77 0.99 -3.28 -9.57
C MET A 77 1.22 -4.25 -10.75
N ASN A 78 1.28 -5.55 -10.47
CA ASN A 78 1.64 -6.65 -11.39
C ASN A 78 3.04 -6.56 -12.02
N MET A 79 3.88 -5.61 -11.61
CA MET A 79 5.27 -5.51 -12.04
C MET A 79 6.20 -6.17 -11.02
N ALA A 80 7.32 -6.70 -11.50
CA ALA A 80 8.36 -7.21 -10.61
C ALA A 80 8.90 -6.08 -9.73
N TRP A 81 8.99 -6.34 -8.43
CA TRP A 81 9.52 -5.44 -7.42
C TRP A 81 10.49 -6.21 -6.53
N SER A 82 11.76 -5.84 -6.55
CA SER A 82 12.81 -6.51 -5.78
C SER A 82 13.07 -5.88 -4.41
N GLY A 83 12.13 -5.08 -3.89
CA GLY A 83 12.12 -4.67 -2.49
C GLY A 83 13.19 -3.68 -2.04
N GLY A 84 14.26 -3.50 -2.83
CA GLY A 84 15.48 -2.90 -2.33
C GLY A 84 16.01 -3.70 -1.14
N ARG A 85 16.49 -4.93 -1.37
CA ARG A 85 17.31 -5.64 -0.38
C ARG A 85 18.49 -4.73 0.01
N LYS A 86 18.52 -4.29 1.26
CA LYS A 86 19.74 -4.01 2.02
C LYS A 86 19.56 -4.58 3.40
#